data_AF-A0A7C3RKU7-F1
#
_entry.id   AF-A0A7C3RKU7-F1
#
_cell.length_a   1.000
_cell.length_b   1.000
_cell.length_c   1.000
_cell.angle_alpha   90.00
_cell.angle_beta   90.00
_cell.angle_gamma   90.00
#
_symmetry.space_group_name_H-M   'P 1'
#
loop_
_entity.id
_entity.type
_entity.pdbx_description
1 polymer ?
#
loop_
_entity_poly.entity_id
_entity_poly.type
_entity_poly.pdbx_seq_one_letter_code
_entity_poly.pdbx_strand_id
1 'polypeptide(L)'
;MSIYEEVLRFIEQPEASHFEALALAVFRYQFERILPYRDYCRSLGVDPGSVGSLDEVPAVSTLAFKYAALENHDLSGQGLVFFTSGTTIGRDERGRHVVPRPEVYRASALAHLGRMLFPDRMRLRMLALHPDATRAPESSLARMITWCVEEFGLGPGVCAA
;
A
#
# COMPACT_ATOMS: atom_id res chain seq x y z
N MET A 1 7.50 -20.21 3.74
CA MET A 1 7.52 -18.94 2.98
C MET A 1 6.57 -17.99 3.68
N SER A 2 6.96 -16.75 3.90
CA SER A 2 6.10 -15.75 4.52
C SER A 2 5.08 -15.21 3.51
N ILE A 3 3.92 -14.74 3.96
CA ILE A 3 2.90 -14.12 3.11
C ILE A 3 3.48 -12.98 2.26
N TYR A 4 4.46 -12.23 2.79
CA TYR A 4 5.11 -11.13 2.08
C TYR A 4 5.97 -11.62 0.90
N GLU A 5 6.64 -12.76 1.04
CA GLU A 5 7.42 -13.38 -0.05
C GLU A 5 6.50 -13.86 -1.17
N GLU A 6 5.32 -14.38 -0.84
CA GLU A 6 4.33 -14.80 -1.85
C GLU A 6 3.77 -13.60 -2.62
N VAL A 7 3.44 -12.53 -1.88
CA VAL A 7 2.99 -11.26 -2.49
C VAL A 7 4.06 -10.65 -3.38
N LEU A 8 5.33 -10.61 -2.94
CA LEU A 8 6.42 -10.09 -3.76
C LEU A 8 6.61 -10.90 -5.05
N ARG A 9 6.57 -12.24 -4.95
CA ARG A 9 6.63 -13.11 -6.13
C ARG A 9 5.47 -12.84 -7.08
N PHE A 10 4.25 -12.72 -6.56
CA PHE A 10 3.09 -12.44 -7.38
C PHE A 10 3.18 -11.08 -8.09
N ILE A 11 3.72 -10.07 -7.41
CA ILE A 11 3.96 -8.75 -8.01
C ILE A 11 4.96 -8.85 -9.18
N GLU A 12 6.02 -9.64 -9.02
CA GLU A 12 7.05 -9.84 -10.05
C GLU A 12 6.53 -10.66 -11.24
N GLN A 13 5.73 -11.70 -10.95
CA GLN A 13 5.21 -12.65 -11.94
C GLN A 13 3.72 -12.89 -11.70
N PRO A 14 2.85 -11.98 -12.18
CA PRO A 14 1.42 -12.06 -11.91
C PRO A 14 0.79 -13.22 -12.69
N GLU A 15 0.07 -14.08 -11.98
CA GLU A 15 -0.70 -15.18 -12.55
C GLU A 15 -2.17 -15.05 -12.13
N ALA A 16 -3.07 -14.76 -13.07
CA ALA A 16 -4.47 -14.46 -12.75
C ALA A 16 -5.16 -15.57 -11.94
N SER A 17 -4.89 -16.85 -12.26
CA SER A 17 -5.39 -18.02 -11.54
C SER A 17 -4.95 -18.10 -10.08
N HIS A 18 -3.84 -17.47 -9.71
CA HIS A 18 -3.32 -17.49 -8.34
C HIS A 18 -3.82 -16.32 -7.49
N PHE A 19 -4.35 -15.26 -8.12
CA PHE A 19 -4.68 -14.00 -7.43
C PHE A 19 -5.65 -14.20 -6.27
N GLU A 20 -6.77 -14.89 -6.50
CA GLU A 20 -7.80 -15.07 -5.49
C GLU A 20 -7.31 -15.89 -4.29
N ALA A 21 -6.61 -16.99 -4.56
CA ALA A 21 -6.05 -17.83 -3.50
C ALA A 21 -5.07 -17.04 -2.62
N LEU A 22 -4.19 -16.25 -3.23
CA LEU A 22 -3.25 -15.39 -2.50
C LEU A 22 -3.97 -14.27 -1.74
N ALA A 23 -4.98 -13.64 -2.34
CA ALA A 23 -5.72 -12.57 -1.68
C ALA A 23 -6.50 -13.08 -0.45
N LEU A 24 -7.09 -14.28 -0.51
CA LEU A 24 -7.70 -14.93 0.65
C LEU A 24 -6.67 -15.29 1.73
N ALA A 25 -5.45 -15.70 1.34
CA ALA A 25 -4.36 -15.91 2.28
C ALA A 25 -3.91 -14.61 2.97
N VAL A 26 -3.81 -13.50 2.21
CA VAL A 26 -3.54 -12.16 2.75
C VAL A 26 -4.64 -11.73 3.70
N PHE A 27 -5.92 -11.94 3.35
CA PHE A 27 -7.05 -11.65 4.24
C PHE A 27 -6.94 -12.40 5.57
N ARG A 28 -6.73 -13.72 5.54
CA ARG A 28 -6.56 -14.54 6.76
C ARG A 28 -5.39 -14.03 7.62
N TYR A 29 -4.26 -13.72 6.98
CA TYR A 29 -3.12 -13.12 7.67
C TYR A 29 -3.46 -11.77 8.32
N GLN A 30 -4.16 -10.89 7.60
CA GLN A 30 -4.59 -9.59 8.12
C GLN A 30 -5.61 -9.73 9.26
N PHE A 31 -6.55 -10.66 9.16
CA PHE A 31 -7.51 -10.97 10.23
C PHE A 31 -6.79 -11.41 11.51
N GLU A 32 -5.74 -12.21 11.42
CA GLU A 32 -4.97 -12.64 12.59
C GLU A 32 -4.13 -11.53 13.21
N ARG A 33 -3.52 -10.69 12.34
CA ARG A 33 -2.45 -9.77 12.74
C ARG A 33 -2.87 -8.31 12.90
N ILE A 34 -4.02 -7.88 12.37
CA ILE A 34 -4.51 -6.51 12.48
C ILE A 34 -5.70 -6.50 13.43
N LEU A 35 -5.46 -6.20 14.71
CA LEU A 35 -6.47 -6.33 15.77
C LEU A 35 -7.75 -5.52 15.47
N PRO A 36 -7.68 -4.24 15.06
CA PRO A 36 -8.92 -3.50 14.78
C PRO A 36 -9.69 -4.05 13.58
N TYR A 37 -9.00 -4.62 12.58
CA TYR A 37 -9.66 -5.25 11.44
C TYR A 37 -10.31 -6.58 11.84
N ARG A 38 -9.66 -7.37 12.69
CA ARG A 38 -10.22 -8.59 13.27
C ARG A 38 -11.51 -8.31 14.04
N ASP A 39 -11.49 -7.30 14.89
CA ASP A 39 -12.63 -6.95 15.73
C ASP A 39 -13.79 -6.43 14.88
N TYR A 40 -13.49 -5.67 13.82
CA TYR A 40 -14.47 -5.30 12.80
C TYR A 40 -15.08 -6.52 12.11
N CYS A 41 -14.26 -7.45 11.61
CA CYS A 41 -14.76 -8.66 10.95
C CYS A 41 -15.62 -9.52 11.90
N ARG A 42 -15.22 -9.67 13.16
CA ARG A 42 -15.99 -10.37 14.20
C ARG A 42 -17.32 -9.70 14.50
N SER A 43 -17.36 -8.37 14.51
CA SER A 43 -18.61 -7.61 14.69
C SER A 43 -19.63 -7.85 13.57
N LEU A 44 -19.16 -8.27 12.39
CA LEU A 44 -19.97 -8.67 11.25
C LEU A 44 -20.31 -10.16 11.24
N GLY A 45 -19.85 -10.93 12.24
CA GLY A 45 -20.06 -12.38 12.31
C GLY A 45 -19.20 -13.18 11.32
N VAL A 46 -18.12 -12.60 10.80
CA VAL A 46 -17.27 -13.24 9.79
C VAL A 46 -16.34 -14.27 10.43
N ASP A 47 -16.40 -15.51 9.95
CA ASP A 47 -15.40 -16.54 10.21
C ASP A 47 -14.37 -16.55 9.06
N PRO A 48 -13.09 -16.23 9.30
CA PRO A 48 -12.07 -16.18 8.25
C PRO A 48 -11.83 -17.51 7.53
N GLY A 49 -12.18 -18.64 8.15
CA GLY A 49 -12.11 -19.96 7.51
C GLY A 49 -13.23 -20.21 6.50
N SER A 50 -14.35 -19.49 6.62
CA SER A 50 -15.53 -19.63 5.76
C SER A 50 -15.53 -18.72 4.54
N VAL A 51 -14.67 -17.70 4.50
CA VAL A 51 -14.52 -16.77 3.37
C VAL A 51 -13.87 -17.49 2.20
N GLY A 52 -14.68 -17.79 1.18
CA GLY A 52 -14.31 -18.60 0.02
C GLY A 52 -14.04 -17.78 -1.24
N SER A 53 -14.45 -16.51 -1.27
CA SER A 53 -14.24 -15.61 -2.42
C SER A 53 -13.84 -14.21 -1.98
N LEU A 54 -13.25 -13.44 -2.90
CA LEU A 54 -12.80 -12.08 -2.62
C LEU A 54 -13.94 -11.12 -2.24
N ASP A 55 -15.11 -11.29 -2.83
CA ASP A 55 -16.27 -10.42 -2.60
C ASP A 55 -16.85 -10.56 -1.18
N GLU A 56 -16.52 -11.66 -0.49
CA GLU A 56 -16.92 -11.92 0.89
C GLU A 56 -15.99 -11.27 1.91
N VAL A 57 -14.82 -10.76 1.49
CA VAL A 57 -13.87 -10.09 2.38
C VAL A 57 -14.45 -8.75 2.86
N PRO A 58 -14.58 -8.51 4.18
CA PRO A 58 -15.14 -7.26 4.69
C PRO A 58 -14.34 -6.04 4.26
N ALA A 59 -14.99 -5.14 3.52
CA ALA A 59 -14.40 -3.89 3.08
C ALA A 59 -14.27 -2.90 4.24
N VAL A 60 -13.12 -2.21 4.32
CA VAL A 60 -12.87 -1.19 5.35
C VAL A 60 -12.83 0.18 4.69
N SER A 61 -13.60 1.12 5.25
CA SER A 61 -13.55 2.52 4.83
C SER A 61 -12.16 3.10 5.05
N THR A 62 -11.66 3.89 4.11
CA THR A 62 -10.40 4.65 4.28
C THR A 62 -10.46 5.62 5.46
N LEU A 63 -11.66 6.00 5.91
CA LEU A 63 -11.88 6.79 7.12
C LEU A 63 -11.42 6.06 8.40
N ALA A 64 -11.43 4.73 8.42
CA ALA A 64 -11.03 3.94 9.58
C ALA A 64 -9.57 4.20 10.00
N PHE A 65 -8.69 4.56 9.06
CA PHE A 65 -7.31 4.94 9.35
C PHE A 65 -7.18 6.21 10.22
N LYS A 66 -8.26 6.99 10.41
CA LYS A 66 -8.32 8.09 11.39
C LYS A 66 -8.56 7.61 12.82
N TYR A 67 -9.28 6.50 12.98
CA TYR A 67 -9.81 6.06 14.28
C TYR A 67 -9.12 4.79 14.79
N ALA A 68 -8.46 4.04 13.91
CA ALA A 68 -7.81 2.79 14.24
C ALA A 68 -6.45 2.67 13.54
N ALA A 69 -5.48 2.12 14.27
CA ALA A 69 -4.20 1.70 13.71
C ALA A 69 -4.38 0.36 12.97
N LEU A 70 -4.71 0.44 11.67
CA LEU A 70 -4.84 -0.74 10.80
C LEU A 70 -3.45 -1.25 10.37
N GLU A 71 -2.68 -1.70 11.34
CA GLU A 71 -1.33 -2.21 11.16
C GLU A 71 -1.16 -3.58 11.83
N ASN A 72 -0.16 -4.34 11.37
CA ASN A 72 0.24 -5.55 12.04
C ASN A 72 0.88 -5.18 13.40
N HIS A 73 0.28 -5.64 14.50
CA HIS A 73 0.75 -5.33 15.85
C HIS A 73 2.15 -5.87 16.14
N ASP A 74 2.58 -6.97 15.50
CA ASP A 74 3.93 -7.52 15.65
C ASP A 74 5.01 -6.69 14.94
N LEU A 75 4.61 -5.84 13.99
CA LEU A 75 5.51 -4.99 13.21
C LEU A 75 5.32 -3.51 13.57
N SER A 76 4.62 -3.21 14.67
CA SER A 76 4.35 -1.84 15.08
C SER A 76 5.64 -1.06 15.32
N GLY A 77 5.66 0.20 14.88
CA GLY A 77 6.82 1.08 14.96
C GLY A 77 7.90 0.83 13.89
N GLN A 78 7.69 -0.11 12.96
CA GLN A 78 8.61 -0.37 11.85
C GLN A 78 8.06 0.21 10.53
N GLY A 79 8.96 0.52 9.59
CA GLY A 79 8.62 0.90 8.23
C GLY A 79 8.26 2.37 8.02
N LEU A 80 7.43 2.65 7.02
CA LEU A 80 7.03 4.01 6.64
C LEU A 80 5.69 4.39 7.25
N VAL A 81 5.55 5.65 7.62
CA VAL A 81 4.28 6.21 8.10
C VAL A 81 3.85 7.30 7.15
N PHE A 82 2.64 7.15 6.61
CA PHE A 82 2.02 8.15 5.76
C PHE A 82 0.76 8.71 6.41
N PHE A 83 0.46 9.96 6.09
CA PHE A 83 -0.76 10.61 6.52
C PHE A 83 -1.65 10.91 5.32
N THR A 84 -2.96 10.65 5.47
CA THR A 84 -3.94 11.10 4.47
C THR A 84 -3.88 12.62 4.35
N SER A 85 -4.20 13.19 3.19
CA SER A 85 -4.14 14.64 2.93
C SER A 85 -5.00 15.50 3.87
N GLY A 86 -5.88 14.89 4.66
CA GLY A 86 -6.85 15.57 5.51
C GLY A 86 -7.99 16.16 4.67
N THR A 87 -9.16 16.29 5.28
CA THR A 87 -10.22 17.15 4.74
C THR A 87 -10.02 18.57 5.27
N THR A 88 -10.67 19.56 4.66
CA THR A 88 -10.58 21.01 4.95
C THR A 88 -10.86 21.41 6.42
N ILE A 89 -11.14 20.45 7.30
CA ILE A 89 -11.56 20.65 8.71
C ILE A 89 -10.38 20.53 9.70
N GLY A 90 -9.16 20.22 9.25
CA GLY A 90 -7.96 20.41 10.09
C GLY A 90 -6.85 19.39 9.84
N ARG A 91 -5.59 19.82 10.03
CA ARG A 91 -4.39 18.98 9.91
C ARG A 91 -4.27 17.93 11.03
N ASP A 92 -5.00 18.11 12.13
CA ASP A 92 -4.90 17.27 13.33
C ASP A 92 -5.79 16.01 13.28
N GLU A 93 -6.64 15.86 12.26
CA GLU A 93 -7.50 14.68 12.04
C GLU A 93 -7.13 13.88 10.76
N ARG A 94 -5.83 13.73 10.50
CA ARG A 94 -5.35 12.93 9.36
C ARG A 94 -5.33 11.45 9.73
N GLY A 95 -5.83 10.61 8.82
CA GLY A 95 -5.66 9.16 8.94
C GLY A 95 -4.18 8.80 8.83
N ARG A 96 -3.74 7.86 9.66
CA ARG A 96 -2.37 7.37 9.70
C ARG A 96 -2.32 5.98 9.06
N HIS A 97 -1.49 5.82 8.04
CA HIS A 97 -1.26 4.54 7.37
C HIS A 97 0.19 4.11 7.57
N VAL A 98 0.37 2.98 8.26
CA VAL A 98 1.69 2.42 8.51
C VAL A 98 1.96 1.28 7.53
N VAL A 99 3.12 1.36 6.88
CA VAL A 99 3.60 0.41 5.89
C VAL A 99 4.83 -0.28 6.48
N PRO A 100 4.64 -1.38 7.24
CA PRO A 100 5.73 -2.03 7.97
C PRO A 100 6.75 -2.72 7.06
N ARG A 101 6.37 -3.01 5.81
CA ARG A 101 7.23 -3.63 4.79
C ARG A 101 7.32 -2.73 3.55
N PRO A 102 8.16 -1.68 3.59
CA PRO A 102 8.28 -0.71 2.50
C PRO A 102 8.65 -1.34 1.14
N GLU A 103 9.33 -2.47 1.16
CA GLU A 103 9.72 -3.22 -0.04
C GLU A 103 8.51 -3.76 -0.82
N VAL A 104 7.47 -4.24 -0.13
CA VAL A 104 6.22 -4.70 -0.76
C VAL A 104 5.49 -3.52 -1.39
N TYR A 105 5.47 -2.39 -0.69
CA TYR A 105 4.83 -1.17 -1.17
C TYR A 105 5.55 -0.58 -2.39
N ARG A 106 6.89 -0.54 -2.36
CA ARG A 106 7.71 -0.10 -3.51
C ARG A 106 7.53 -1.03 -4.70
N ALA A 107 7.57 -2.34 -4.49
CA ALA A 107 7.38 -3.33 -5.57
C ALA A 107 6.02 -3.16 -6.25
N SER A 108 4.95 -3.05 -5.47
CA SER A 108 3.58 -2.84 -5.99
C SER A 108 3.47 -1.55 -6.81
N ALA A 109 4.00 -0.44 -6.28
CA ALA A 109 3.98 0.85 -6.96
C ALA A 109 4.73 0.79 -8.31
N LEU A 110 5.96 0.27 -8.31
CA LEU A 110 6.79 0.21 -9.53
C LEU A 110 6.25 -0.76 -10.57
N ALA A 111 5.73 -1.91 -10.16
CA ALA A 111 5.12 -2.87 -11.09
C ALA A 111 3.92 -2.26 -11.81
N HIS A 112 3.04 -1.56 -11.07
CA HIS A 112 1.89 -0.89 -11.66
C HIS A 112 2.29 0.29 -12.56
N LEU A 113 3.20 1.16 -12.11
CA LEU A 113 3.73 2.27 -12.90
C LEU A 113 4.39 1.78 -14.19
N GLY A 114 5.22 0.75 -14.10
CA GLY A 114 5.87 0.13 -15.26
C GLY A 114 4.85 -0.38 -16.27
N ARG A 115 3.80 -1.09 -15.80
CA ARG A 115 2.76 -1.61 -16.70
C ARG A 115 1.92 -0.51 -17.36
N MET A 116 1.56 0.52 -16.62
CA MET A 116 0.58 1.51 -17.06
C MET A 116 1.19 2.72 -17.76
N LEU A 117 2.40 3.14 -17.36
CA LEU A 117 3.03 4.38 -17.82
C LEU A 117 4.30 4.13 -18.65
N PHE A 118 4.97 2.99 -18.45
CA PHE A 118 6.22 2.63 -19.14
C PHE A 118 6.17 1.22 -19.78
N PRO A 119 5.14 0.88 -20.58
CA PRO A 119 4.98 -0.47 -21.11
C PRO A 119 6.13 -0.90 -22.04
N ASP A 120 6.82 0.07 -22.65
CA ASP A 120 8.02 -0.11 -23.49
C ASP A 120 9.34 -0.07 -22.70
N ARG A 121 9.26 0.13 -21.38
CA ARG A 121 10.38 0.27 -20.45
C ARG A 121 11.36 1.40 -20.82
N MET A 122 10.90 2.40 -21.58
CA MET A 122 11.74 3.55 -21.91
C MET A 122 11.88 4.49 -20.72
N ARG A 123 13.12 4.94 -20.46
CA ARG A 123 13.37 6.00 -19.47
C ARG A 123 13.14 7.37 -20.09
N LEU A 124 12.41 8.24 -19.38
CA LEU A 124 11.99 9.56 -19.86
C LEU A 124 12.54 10.68 -18.99
N ARG A 125 12.81 11.86 -19.55
CA ARG A 125 13.07 13.04 -18.72
C ARG A 125 11.79 13.39 -17.96
N MET A 126 11.89 13.53 -16.64
CA MET A 126 10.73 13.73 -15.77
C MET A 126 10.81 15.05 -15.02
N LEU A 127 9.68 15.76 -15.03
CA LEU A 127 9.42 16.94 -14.21
C LEU A 127 8.27 16.61 -13.26
N ALA A 128 8.56 16.59 -11.96
CA ALA A 128 7.54 16.42 -10.94
C ALA A 128 7.01 17.79 -10.49
N LEU A 129 5.71 18.03 -10.70
CA LEU A 129 4.99 19.23 -10.24
C LEU A 129 4.41 19.09 -8.82
N HIS A 130 4.91 18.11 -8.08
CA HIS A 130 4.50 17.78 -6.71
C HIS A 130 5.77 17.58 -5.87
N PRO A 131 5.75 17.89 -4.56
CA PRO A 131 6.90 17.66 -3.69
C PRO A 131 7.38 16.21 -3.75
N ASP A 132 8.69 16.02 -3.69
CA ASP A 132 9.31 14.71 -3.55
C ASP A 132 9.30 14.23 -2.09
N ALA A 133 9.76 12.99 -1.87
CA ALA A 133 9.83 12.39 -0.54
C ALA A 133 10.77 13.12 0.45
N THR A 134 11.67 13.99 -0.01
CA THR A 134 12.53 14.79 0.87
C THR A 134 11.76 15.99 1.44
N ARG A 135 10.91 16.60 0.61
CA ARG A 135 10.08 17.77 0.97
C ARG A 135 8.78 17.38 1.68
N ALA A 136 8.22 16.20 1.35
CA ALA A 136 6.99 15.69 1.93
C ALA A 136 7.13 14.20 2.34
N PRO A 137 7.96 13.87 3.35
CA PRO A 137 8.26 12.49 3.74
C PRO A 137 7.04 11.69 4.22
N GLU A 138 6.01 12.40 4.71
CA GLU A 138 4.75 11.85 5.19
C GLU A 138 3.71 11.59 4.08
N SER A 139 4.00 11.96 2.83
CA SER A 139 3.10 11.78 1.69
C SER A 139 3.44 10.50 0.92
N SER A 140 2.49 9.57 0.86
CA SER A 140 2.63 8.36 0.06
C SER A 140 2.78 8.68 -1.43
N LEU A 141 2.08 9.70 -1.92
CA LEU A 141 2.20 10.16 -3.31
C LEU A 141 3.59 10.75 -3.59
N ALA A 142 4.11 11.60 -2.70
CA ALA A 142 5.46 12.13 -2.83
C ALA A 142 6.49 10.99 -2.89
N ARG A 143 6.30 9.94 -2.07
CA ARG A 143 7.13 8.74 -2.13
C ARG A 143 7.06 8.00 -3.46
N MET A 144 5.84 7.76 -3.97
CA MET A 144 5.67 7.08 -5.26
C MET A 144 6.26 7.89 -6.42
N ILE A 145 6.15 9.21 -6.40
CA ILE A 145 6.75 10.09 -7.42
C ILE A 145 8.28 9.98 -7.37
N THR A 146 8.88 10.03 -6.18
CA THR A 146 10.33 9.81 -6.01
C THR A 146 10.75 8.47 -6.60
N TRP A 147 10.07 7.38 -6.26
CA TRP A 147 10.37 6.05 -6.82
C TRP A 147 10.21 5.98 -8.34
N CYS A 148 9.16 6.62 -8.88
CA CYS A 148 8.93 6.69 -10.33
C CYS A 148 10.09 7.38 -11.05
N VAL A 149 10.54 8.53 -10.52
CA VAL A 149 11.66 9.29 -11.09
C VAL A 149 12.97 8.52 -10.98
N GLU A 150 13.23 7.85 -9.85
CA GLU A 150 14.43 7.03 -9.67
C GLU A 150 14.49 5.86 -10.66
N GLU A 151 13.37 5.15 -10.83
CA GLU A 151 13.31 3.93 -11.64
C GLU A 151 13.22 4.24 -13.15
N PHE A 152 12.37 5.19 -13.53
CA PHE A 152 11.99 5.43 -14.92
C PHE A 152 12.50 6.77 -15.47
N GLY A 153 13.08 7.65 -14.65
CA GLY A 153 13.60 8.95 -15.07
C GLY A 153 14.91 8.85 -15.86
N LEU A 154 15.12 9.71 -16.85
CA LEU A 154 16.36 9.86 -17.62
C LEU A 154 17.12 11.10 -17.13
N GLY A 155 18.25 10.89 -16.45
CA GLY A 155 19.05 11.96 -15.86
C GLY A 155 18.47 12.47 -14.52
N PRO A 156 19.00 13.58 -13.97
CA PRO A 156 18.48 14.15 -12.73
C PRO A 156 17.03 14.60 -12.94
N GLY A 157 16.11 14.06 -12.15
CA GLY A 157 14.74 14.53 -12.11
C GLY A 157 14.65 15.91 -11.47
N VAL A 158 13.73 16.75 -11.95
CA VAL A 158 13.49 18.08 -11.38
C VAL A 158 12.18 18.04 -10.59
N CYS A 159 12.25 18.31 -9.29
CA CYS A 159 11.08 18.60 -8.46
C CYS A 159 10.85 20.11 -8.44
N ALA A 160 9.72 20.57 -8.97
CA ALA A 160 9.40 21.99 -9.11
C ALA A 160 8.50 22.55 -8.00
N ALA A 161 8.16 21.74 -6.99
CA ALA A 161 7.31 22.10 -5.84
C ALA A 161 8.10 22.04 -4.54
#